data_AF-A0A951SC71-F1
#
_entry.id   AF-A0A951SC71-F1
#
_cell.length_a   1.000
_cell.length_b   1.000
_cell.length_c   1.000
_cell.angle_alpha   90.00
_cell.angle_beta   90.00
_cell.angle_gamma   90.00
#
_symmetry.space_group_name_H-M   'P 1'
#
loop_
_entity.id
_entity.type
_entity.pdbx_description
1 polymer ?
#
loop_
_entity_poly.entity_id
_entity_poly.type
_entity_poly.pdbx_seq_one_letter_code
_entity_poly.pdbx_strand_id
1 'polypeptide(L)'
;MKQLKKPTLFIVYSIGIWLCYIVMMYVCFLSLDATASLTFAQSLTVFAMGSIAMIIPAPGAGAGTYHFAVMQGLLLFGVSQADGIAYATIVHAAHMLLFFVIGPISSIFVLRNKKIH
;
A
#
# COMPACT_ATOMS: atom_id res chain seq x y z
N MET A 1 14.23 4.77 -20.52
CA MET A 1 13.94 3.42 -21.06
C MET A 1 15.09 2.80 -21.87
N LYS A 2 16.00 3.58 -22.49
CA LYS A 2 17.12 3.06 -23.31
C LYS A 2 18.21 2.22 -22.58
N GLN A 3 18.04 1.95 -21.28
CA GLN A 3 18.97 1.18 -20.45
C GLN A 3 18.34 -0.12 -19.89
N LEU A 4 17.04 -0.38 -20.15
CA LEU A 4 16.34 -1.56 -19.65
C LEU A 4 16.55 -2.75 -20.58
N LYS A 5 17.24 -3.78 -20.10
CA LYS A 5 17.49 -5.02 -20.87
C LYS A 5 16.20 -5.78 -21.24
N LYS A 6 15.12 -5.65 -20.46
CA LYS A 6 13.82 -6.33 -20.67
C LYS A 6 12.62 -5.41 -20.34
N PRO A 7 12.24 -4.49 -21.23
CA PRO A 7 11.21 -3.48 -20.95
C PRO A 7 9.80 -4.07 -20.76
N THR A 8 9.42 -5.08 -21.55
CA THR A 8 8.11 -5.74 -21.41
C THR A 8 7.94 -6.40 -20.05
N LEU A 9 8.98 -7.10 -19.58
CA LEU A 9 8.96 -7.79 -18.29
C LEU A 9 8.86 -6.80 -17.12
N PHE A 10 9.53 -5.64 -17.25
CA PHE A 10 9.42 -4.55 -16.28
C PHE A 10 7.99 -4.02 -16.16
N ILE A 11 7.29 -3.82 -17.29
CA ILE A 11 5.89 -3.36 -17.30
C ILE A 11 4.97 -4.39 -16.65
N VAL A 12 5.11 -5.68 -17.02
CA VAL A 12 4.30 -6.77 -16.45
C VAL A 12 4.48 -6.84 -14.93
N TYR A 13 5.71 -6.80 -14.42
CA TYR A 13 5.94 -6.79 -12.97
C TYR A 13 5.41 -5.53 -12.31
N SER A 14 5.54 -4.37 -12.94
CA SER A 14 5.02 -3.11 -12.38
C SER A 14 3.50 -3.19 -12.21
N ILE A 15 2.77 -3.59 -13.26
CA ILE A 15 1.31 -3.77 -13.20
C ILE A 15 0.94 -4.83 -12.15
N GLY A 16 1.65 -5.95 -12.11
CA GLY A 16 1.44 -7.01 -11.11
C GLY A 16 1.57 -6.50 -9.68
N ILE A 17 2.61 -5.69 -9.40
CA ILE A 17 2.82 -5.08 -8.08
C ILE A 17 1.66 -4.15 -7.71
N TRP A 18 1.21 -3.29 -8.63
CA TRP A 18 0.06 -2.41 -8.39
C TRP A 18 -1.22 -3.19 -8.12
N LEU A 19 -1.48 -4.26 -8.88
CA LEU A 19 -2.62 -5.14 -8.64
C LEU A 19 -2.54 -5.82 -7.27
N CYS A 20 -1.37 -6.31 -6.87
CA CYS A 20 -1.17 -6.86 -5.53
C CYS A 20 -1.49 -5.85 -4.43
N TYR A 21 -1.09 -4.58 -4.58
CA TYR A 21 -1.42 -3.54 -3.59
C TYR A 21 -2.91 -3.25 -3.48
N ILE A 22 -3.62 -3.20 -4.62
CA ILE A 22 -5.07 -2.98 -4.64
C ILE A 22 -5.80 -4.19 -4.03
N VAL A 23 -5.39 -5.41 -4.39
CA VAL A 23 -5.95 -6.65 -3.83
C VAL A 23 -5.72 -6.72 -2.32
N MET A 24 -4.53 -6.35 -1.84
CA MET A 24 -4.22 -6.32 -0.42
C MET A 24 -5.16 -5.37 0.34
N MET A 25 -5.39 -4.15 -0.17
CA MET A 25 -6.38 -3.22 0.41
C MET A 25 -7.77 -3.86 0.49
N TYR A 26 -8.22 -4.49 -0.59
CA TYR A 26 -9.53 -5.15 -0.61
C TYR A 26 -9.61 -6.32 0.38
N VAL A 27 -8.56 -7.15 0.49
CA VAL A 27 -8.49 -8.23 1.49
C VAL A 27 -8.58 -7.67 2.91
N CYS A 28 -7.95 -6.52 3.18
CA CYS A 28 -8.10 -5.86 4.47
C CYS A 28 -9.53 -5.35 4.73
N PHE A 29 -10.31 -4.95 3.71
CA PHE A 29 -11.74 -4.67 3.90
C PHE A 29 -12.49 -5.90 4.40
N LEU A 30 -12.20 -7.06 3.84
CA LEU A 30 -12.83 -8.32 4.23
C LEU A 30 -12.44 -8.77 5.65
N SER A 31 -11.41 -8.17 6.25
CA SER A 31 -10.94 -8.52 7.61
C SER A 31 -11.67 -7.77 8.73
N LEU A 32 -12.45 -6.73 8.42
CA LEU A 32 -13.19 -5.95 9.40
C LEU A 32 -14.67 -5.90 9.03
N ASP A 33 -15.54 -6.20 9.99
CA ASP A 33 -17.00 -6.17 9.78
C ASP A 33 -17.49 -4.81 9.26
N ALA A 34 -16.86 -3.72 9.73
CA ALA A 34 -17.18 -2.35 9.34
C ALA A 34 -16.90 -2.03 7.85
N THR A 35 -15.99 -2.77 7.20
CA THR A 35 -15.60 -2.53 5.79
C THR A 35 -15.87 -3.74 4.89
N ALA A 36 -16.26 -4.90 5.43
CA ALA A 36 -16.45 -6.14 4.68
C ALA A 36 -17.58 -6.08 3.63
N SER A 37 -18.57 -5.19 3.83
CA SER A 37 -19.66 -4.96 2.87
C SER A 37 -19.27 -4.04 1.71
N LEU A 38 -18.09 -3.39 1.76
CA LEU A 38 -17.63 -2.48 0.73
C LEU A 38 -17.14 -3.23 -0.51
N THR A 39 -17.36 -2.61 -1.65
CA THR A 39 -17.00 -3.16 -2.96
C THR A 39 -15.51 -2.99 -3.28
N PHE A 40 -15.02 -3.79 -4.22
CA PHE A 40 -13.68 -3.62 -4.78
C PHE A 40 -13.44 -2.22 -5.35
N ALA A 41 -14.43 -1.62 -6.02
CA ALA A 41 -14.34 -0.26 -6.54
C ALA A 41 -14.11 0.77 -5.42
N GLN A 42 -14.79 0.61 -4.27
CA GLN A 42 -14.58 1.47 -3.11
C GLN A 42 -13.18 1.32 -2.52
N SER A 43 -12.61 0.10 -2.50
CA SER A 43 -11.22 -0.10 -2.08
C SER A 43 -10.22 0.60 -3.03
N LEU A 44 -10.52 0.65 -4.33
CA LEU A 44 -9.69 1.36 -5.30
C LEU A 44 -9.71 2.88 -5.05
N THR A 45 -10.88 3.44 -4.70
CA THR A 45 -11.00 4.86 -4.32
C THR A 45 -10.17 5.16 -3.07
N VAL A 46 -10.30 4.36 -2.02
CA VAL A 46 -9.52 4.53 -0.78
C VAL A 46 -8.01 4.37 -1.04
N PHE A 47 -7.62 3.42 -1.88
CA PHE A 47 -6.25 3.22 -2.32
C PHE A 47 -5.70 4.46 -3.05
N ALA A 48 -6.47 5.04 -3.98
CA ALA A 48 -6.07 6.24 -4.70
C ALA A 48 -5.87 7.43 -3.76
N MET A 49 -6.80 7.64 -2.81
CA MET A 49 -6.71 8.70 -1.80
C MET A 49 -5.47 8.53 -0.91
N GLY A 50 -5.23 7.32 -0.39
CA GLY A 50 -4.04 7.01 0.41
C GLY A 50 -2.74 7.18 -0.36
N SER A 51 -2.71 6.77 -1.64
CA SER A 51 -1.54 6.90 -2.51
C SER A 51 -1.18 8.36 -2.77
N ILE A 52 -2.17 9.21 -3.05
CA ILE A 52 -1.96 10.66 -3.25
C ILE A 52 -1.47 11.29 -1.94
N ALA A 53 -2.06 10.93 -0.80
CA ALA A 53 -1.72 11.49 0.49
C ALA A 53 -0.27 11.22 0.93
N MET A 54 0.30 10.09 0.50
CA MET A 54 1.71 9.75 0.74
C MET A 54 2.70 10.63 -0.05
N ILE A 55 2.25 11.25 -1.15
CA ILE A 55 3.09 12.12 -2.00
C ILE A 55 3.12 13.56 -1.45
N ILE A 56 2.12 13.95 -0.66
CA ILE A 56 2.00 15.31 -0.13
C ILE A 56 3.11 15.56 0.91
N PRO A 57 3.93 16.63 0.76
CA PRO A 57 4.97 16.97 1.72
C PRO A 57 4.36 17.70 2.93
N ALA A 58 3.68 16.95 3.80
CA ALA A 58 3.08 17.49 5.02
C ALA A 58 3.93 17.20 6.28
N PRO A 59 3.85 18.04 7.33
CA PRO A 59 4.50 17.77 8.61
C PRO A 59 3.94 16.50 9.26
N GLY A 60 4.81 15.62 9.76
CA GLY A 60 4.42 14.28 10.24
C GLY A 60 4.54 13.21 9.16
N ALA A 61 5.74 13.09 8.59
CA ALA A 61 6.25 12.03 7.70
C ALA A 61 5.22 10.99 7.22
N GLY A 62 4.52 11.27 6.10
CA GLY A 62 3.74 10.32 5.25
C GLY A 62 2.61 9.53 5.92
N ALA A 63 2.87 8.87 7.05
CA ALA A 63 1.95 8.12 7.87
C ALA A 63 0.72 8.94 8.27
N GLY A 64 0.90 10.14 8.81
CA GLY A 64 -0.21 10.96 9.31
C GLY A 64 -1.20 11.35 8.21
N THR A 65 -0.68 11.79 7.06
CA THR A 65 -1.51 12.13 5.89
C THR A 65 -2.18 10.91 5.28
N TYR A 66 -1.49 9.77 5.23
CA TYR A 66 -2.08 8.52 4.78
C TYR A 66 -3.27 8.09 5.65
N HIS A 67 -3.07 8.04 6.97
CA HIS A 67 -4.12 7.65 7.92
C HIS A 67 -5.33 8.57 7.83
N PHE A 68 -5.08 9.88 7.74
CA PHE A 68 -6.14 10.86 7.54
C PHE A 68 -6.89 10.64 6.23
N ALA A 69 -6.19 10.47 5.10
CA ALA A 69 -6.83 10.32 3.80
C ALA A 69 -7.63 9.02 3.66
N VAL A 70 -7.10 7.90 4.18
CA VAL A 70 -7.80 6.61 4.16
C VAL A 70 -9.06 6.66 5.02
N MET A 71 -8.96 7.24 6.22
CA MET A 71 -10.11 7.46 7.10
C MET A 71 -11.16 8.36 6.43
N GLN A 72 -10.75 9.47 5.81
CA GLN A 72 -11.68 10.34 5.06
C GLN A 72 -12.33 9.62 3.88
N GLY A 73 -11.58 8.80 3.14
CA GLY A 73 -12.12 8.00 2.04
C GLY A 73 -13.17 6.99 2.50
N LEU A 74 -12.96 6.37 3.67
CA LEU A 74 -13.92 5.44 4.25
C LEU A 74 -15.17 6.12 4.82
N LEU A 75 -15.03 7.34 5.36
CA LEU A 75 -16.17 8.16 5.79
C LEU A 75 -17.14 8.45 4.62
N LEU A 76 -16.63 8.61 3.39
CA LEU A 76 -17.46 8.78 2.19
C LEU A 76 -18.39 7.58 1.93
N PHE A 77 -18.03 6.41 2.47
CA PHE A 77 -18.79 5.16 2.32
C PHE A 77 -19.54 4.77 3.59
N GLY A 78 -19.68 5.67 4.56
CA GLY A 78 -20.46 5.46 5.78
C GLY A 78 -19.75 4.70 6.89
N VAL A 79 -18.45 4.47 6.77
CA VAL A 79 -17.63 3.83 7.82
C VAL A 79 -17.29 4.85 8.89
N SER A 80 -17.37 4.46 10.17
CA SER A 80 -17.09 5.37 11.28
C SER A 80 -15.64 5.85 11.26
N GLN A 81 -15.37 7.01 11.87
CA GLN A 81 -14.01 7.54 11.96
C GLN A 81 -13.07 6.58 12.71
N ALA A 82 -13.55 5.95 13.78
CA ALA A 82 -12.79 4.99 14.58
C ALA A 82 -12.41 3.76 13.76
N ASP A 83 -13.36 3.19 13.02
CA ASP A 83 -13.13 2.03 12.15
C ASP A 83 -12.22 2.39 10.97
N GLY A 84 -12.36 3.60 10.41
CA GLY A 84 -11.49 4.10 9.36
C GLY A 84 -10.02 4.22 9.79
N ILE A 85 -9.77 4.70 11.02
CA ILE A 85 -8.42 4.75 11.60
C ILE A 85 -7.90 3.34 11.89
N ALA A 86 -8.75 2.44 12.43
CA ALA A 86 -8.37 1.05 12.69
C ALA A 86 -7.95 0.35 11.40
N TYR A 87 -8.75 0.49 10.33
CA TYR A 87 -8.43 -0.03 9.01
C TYR A 87 -7.11 0.54 8.47
N ALA A 88 -6.96 1.86 8.48
CA ALA A 88 -5.74 2.52 8.00
C ALA A 88 -4.49 2.00 8.74
N THR A 89 -4.62 1.77 10.05
CA THR A 89 -3.56 1.21 10.89
C THR A 89 -3.21 -0.21 10.52
N ILE A 90 -4.20 -1.09 10.31
CA ILE A 90 -3.96 -2.48 9.93
C ILE A 90 -3.23 -2.54 8.58
N VAL A 91 -3.73 -1.82 7.57
CA VAL A 91 -3.12 -1.81 6.23
C VAL A 91 -1.70 -1.26 6.27
N HIS A 92 -1.50 -0.14 6.99
CA HIS A 92 -0.19 0.47 7.07
C HIS A 92 0.80 -0.40 7.86
N ALA A 93 0.37 -1.01 8.96
CA ALA A 93 1.20 -1.94 9.73
C ALA A 93 1.57 -3.18 8.90
N ALA A 94 0.63 -3.73 8.12
CA ALA A 94 0.90 -4.85 7.22
C ALA A 94 1.97 -4.49 6.17
N HIS A 95 1.88 -3.31 5.57
CA HIS A 95 2.92 -2.81 4.67
C HIS A 95 4.27 -2.65 5.37
N MET A 96 4.29 -2.03 6.54
CA MET A 96 5.52 -1.81 7.29
C MET A 96 6.19 -3.12 7.68
N LEU A 97 5.41 -4.10 8.15
CA LEU A 97 5.92 -5.43 8.50
C LEU A 97 6.53 -6.11 7.27
N LEU A 98 5.88 -6.05 6.12
CA LEU A 98 6.44 -6.59 4.87
C LEU A 98 7.75 -5.90 4.49
N PHE A 99 7.82 -4.57 4.58
CA PHE A 99 9.06 -3.84 4.29
C PHE A 99 10.19 -4.17 5.26
N PHE A 100 9.90 -4.30 6.56
CA PHE A 100 10.88 -4.66 7.57
C PHE A 100 11.36 -6.10 7.47
N VAL A 101 10.56 -7.02 6.93
CA VAL A 101 10.98 -8.42 6.71
C VAL A 101 11.73 -8.57 5.39
N ILE A 102 11.13 -8.14 4.28
CA ILE A 102 11.67 -8.38 2.93
C ILE A 102 12.83 -7.44 2.61
N GLY A 103 12.81 -6.20 3.09
CA GLY A 103 13.84 -5.20 2.82
C GLY A 103 15.24 -5.65 3.24
N PRO A 104 15.45 -6.08 4.50
CA PRO A 104 16.75 -6.59 4.95
C PRO A 104 17.19 -7.86 4.21
N ILE A 105 16.27 -8.81 3.98
CA ILE A 105 16.57 -10.06 3.26
C ILE A 105 17.09 -9.75 1.85
N SER A 106 16.38 -8.87 1.13
CA SER A 106 16.77 -8.42 -0.21
C SER A 106 18.13 -7.72 -0.20
N SER A 107 18.34 -6.81 0.77
CA SER A 107 19.59 -6.06 0.91
C SER A 107 20.79 -6.98 1.15
N ILE A 108 20.65 -7.98 2.02
CA ILE A 108 21.69 -8.98 2.27
C ILE A 108 22.00 -9.79 1.01
N PHE A 109 20.96 -10.23 0.28
CA PHE A 109 21.13 -10.99 -0.96
C PHE A 109 21.88 -10.18 -2.02
N VAL A 110 21.52 -8.90 -2.21
CA VAL A 110 22.20 -8.01 -3.15
C VAL A 110 23.66 -7.75 -2.75
N LEU A 111 23.93 -7.52 -1.47
CA LEU A 111 25.31 -7.30 -0.98
C LEU A 111 26.18 -8.56 -1.14
N ARG A 112 25.61 -9.76 -0.95
CA ARG A 112 26.30 -11.03 -1.20
C ARG A 112 26.64 -11.22 -2.68
N ASN A 113 25.70 -10.91 -3.59
CA ASN A 113 25.96 -11.01 -5.03
C ASN A 113 26.97 -9.99 -5.54
N LYS A 114 27.02 -8.77 -4.97
CA LYS A 114 28.03 -7.77 -5.32
C LYS A 114 29.45 -8.12 -4.84
N LYS A 115 29.59 -8.94 -3.79
CA LYS A 115 30.91 -9.38 -3.28
C LYS A 115 31.54 -10.52 -4.11
N ILE A 116 30.78 -11.14 -5.01
CA ILE A 116 31.20 -12.30 -5.83
C ILE A 116 31.69 -11.87 -7.23
N HIS A 117 31.62 -10.57 -7.54
CA HIS A 117 32.23 -9.92 -8.70
C HIS A 117 33.20 -8.83 -8.24
#